data_AF-A0A2V8IK87-F1
#
_entry.id   AF-A0A2V8IK87-F1
#
_cell.length_a   1.000
_cell.length_b   1.000
_cell.length_c   1.000
_cell.angle_alpha   90.00
_cell.angle_beta   90.00
_cell.angle_gamma   90.00
#
_symmetry.space_group_name_H-M   'P 1'
#
loop_
_entity.id
_entity.type
_entity.pdbx_description
1 polymer ?
#
loop_
_entity_poly.entity_id
_entity_poly.type
_entity_poly.pdbx_seq_one_letter_code
_entity_poly.pdbx_strand_id
1 'polypeptide(L)'
;MHCSLHWACHRRVPLTNLPPAPSGPAPAAAPPSPAALALDDAERAFSAGSYDEASRNYENYLRLNPAGGPRDQALFRLGLVYALRPAADWQRASGAFRQLIEGFPDSPYRQPASLILSLRSELDQSNASAQQRDQRIRQLTAELDQLKKIDAERRKRP
;
A
#
# COMPACT_ATOMS: atom_id res chain seq x y z
N MET A 1 -83.55 10.07 45.19
CA MET A 1 -82.94 8.75 44.94
C MET A 1 -81.62 8.98 44.22
N HIS A 2 -80.55 8.43 44.81
CA HIS A 2 -79.15 8.20 44.36
C HIS A 2 -78.76 8.68 42.94
N CYS A 3 -77.57 9.24 42.67
CA CYS A 3 -76.26 8.81 43.14
C CYS A 3 -75.20 9.90 42.89
N SER A 4 -74.33 10.12 43.86
CA SER A 4 -73.05 10.82 43.72
C SER A 4 -72.10 10.02 42.82
N LEU A 5 -71.11 10.66 42.19
CA LEU A 5 -69.68 10.38 42.45
C LEU A 5 -68.77 11.14 41.44
N HIS A 6 -68.01 12.08 42.02
CA HIS A 6 -66.56 12.29 41.93
C HIS A 6 -65.85 12.59 40.59
N TRP A 7 -65.26 13.80 40.58
CA TRP A 7 -64.04 14.21 39.90
C TRP A 7 -62.99 13.09 39.78
N ALA A 8 -62.53 12.81 38.56
CA ALA A 8 -61.31 12.05 38.30
C ALA A 8 -60.13 13.02 38.10
N CYS A 9 -59.29 13.14 39.13
CA CYS A 9 -58.01 13.83 39.08
C CYS A 9 -57.03 13.15 38.12
N HIS A 10 -56.38 13.96 37.27
CA HIS A 10 -55.23 13.57 36.48
C HIS A 10 -54.06 13.14 37.38
N ARG A 11 -53.64 11.88 37.29
CA ARG A 11 -52.36 11.42 37.86
C ARG A 11 -51.39 11.18 36.70
N ARG A 12 -50.61 12.20 36.34
CA ARG A 12 -49.41 12.01 35.52
C ARG A 12 -48.41 11.22 36.35
N VAL A 13 -48.17 9.97 35.96
CA VAL A 13 -47.09 9.16 36.53
C VAL A 13 -45.78 9.63 35.89
N PRO A 14 -44.79 10.10 36.67
CA PRO A 14 -43.46 10.33 36.13
C PRO A 14 -42.84 8.97 35.82
N LEU A 15 -42.58 8.68 34.54
CA LEU A 15 -41.71 7.56 34.15
C LEU A 15 -40.26 7.95 34.49
N THR A 16 -39.93 7.82 35.76
CA THR A 16 -38.57 7.87 36.27
C THR A 16 -37.78 6.70 35.70
N ASN A 17 -36.65 7.00 35.07
CA ASN A 17 -35.50 6.13 34.80
C ASN A 17 -35.76 4.62 34.79
N LEU A 18 -35.97 4.07 33.59
CA LEU A 18 -35.72 2.65 33.36
C LEU A 18 -34.22 2.37 33.61
N PRO A 19 -33.85 1.36 34.42
CA PRO A 19 -32.47 0.91 34.49
C PRO A 19 -32.02 0.41 33.11
N PRO A 20 -30.75 0.62 32.71
CA PRO A 20 -30.25 0.03 31.48
C PRO A 20 -30.41 -1.49 31.56
N ALA A 21 -31.04 -2.07 30.55
CA ALA A 21 -31.17 -3.52 30.42
C ALA A 21 -29.79 -4.18 30.60
N PRO A 22 -29.70 -5.35 31.26
CA PRO A 22 -28.45 -6.09 31.31
C PRO A 22 -28.00 -6.37 29.87
N SER A 23 -26.86 -5.80 29.49
CA SER A 23 -26.17 -6.14 28.26
C SER A 23 -25.94 -7.65 28.29
N GLY A 24 -26.73 -8.38 27.49
CA GLY A 24 -26.51 -9.81 27.28
C GLY A 24 -25.07 -10.06 26.84
N PRO A 25 -24.55 -11.28 27.02
CA PRO A 25 -23.20 -11.62 26.57
C PRO A 25 -23.03 -11.16 25.12
N ALA A 26 -22.03 -10.32 24.88
CA ALA A 26 -21.68 -9.85 23.55
C ALA A 26 -21.70 -11.06 22.60
N PRO A 27 -22.37 -10.97 21.44
CA PRO A 27 -22.47 -12.11 20.53
C PRO A 27 -21.05 -12.64 20.28
N ALA A 28 -20.85 -13.93 20.57
CA ALA A 28 -19.60 -14.63 20.30
C ALA A 28 -19.13 -14.25 18.89
N ALA A 29 -17.89 -13.76 18.79
CA ALA A 29 -17.34 -13.24 17.55
C ALA A 29 -17.66 -14.18 16.38
N ALA A 30 -18.40 -13.68 15.40
CA ALA A 30 -18.67 -14.43 14.17
C ALA A 30 -17.33 -14.92 13.59
N PRO A 31 -17.28 -16.11 12.97
CA PRO A 31 -16.05 -16.62 12.37
C PRO A 31 -15.46 -15.57 11.41
N PRO A 32 -14.12 -15.44 11.37
CA PRO A 32 -13.47 -14.42 10.56
C PRO A 32 -13.90 -14.58 9.10
N SER A 33 -14.23 -13.46 8.46
CA SER A 33 -14.59 -13.48 7.04
C SER A 33 -13.41 -14.00 6.20
N PRO A 34 -13.66 -14.60 5.02
CA PRO A 34 -12.58 -15.06 4.14
C PRO A 34 -11.57 -13.97 3.79
N ALA A 35 -12.03 -12.71 3.73
CA ALA A 35 -11.14 -11.59 3.49
C ALA A 35 -10.30 -11.25 4.73
N ALA A 36 -10.86 -11.30 5.94
CA ALA A 36 -10.07 -11.12 7.16
C ALA A 36 -8.96 -12.19 7.28
N LEU A 37 -9.29 -13.45 6.97
CA LEU A 37 -8.29 -14.53 6.90
C LEU A 37 -7.20 -14.23 5.85
N ALA A 38 -7.57 -13.79 4.65
CA ALA A 38 -6.60 -13.44 3.61
C ALA A 38 -5.66 -12.30 4.04
N LEU A 39 -6.15 -11.31 4.79
CA LEU A 39 -5.31 -10.23 5.30
C LEU A 39 -4.34 -10.73 6.37
N ASP A 40 -4.82 -11.53 7.32
CA ASP A 40 -3.99 -12.09 8.39
C ASP A 40 -2.90 -13.02 7.82
N ASP A 41 -3.25 -13.85 6.84
CA ASP A 41 -2.30 -14.71 6.12
C ASP A 41 -1.26 -13.86 5.37
N ALA A 42 -1.67 -12.74 4.77
CA ALA A 42 -0.77 -11.82 4.09
C ALA A 42 0.23 -11.15 5.04
N GLU A 43 -0.23 -10.66 6.19
CA GLU A 43 0.62 -10.00 7.19
C GLU A 43 1.61 -10.99 7.83
N ARG A 44 1.17 -12.24 8.08
CA ARG A 44 2.08 -13.31 8.55
C ARG A 44 3.15 -13.64 7.51
N ALA A 45 2.76 -13.86 6.26
CA ALA A 45 3.70 -14.14 5.18
C ALA A 45 4.66 -12.97 4.94
N PHE A 46 4.17 -11.72 5.02
CA PHE A 46 5.01 -10.52 4.91
C PHE A 46 6.04 -10.45 6.02
N SER A 47 5.62 -10.69 7.27
CA SER A 47 6.50 -10.69 8.44
C SER A 47 7.55 -11.81 8.38
N ALA A 48 7.21 -12.94 7.75
CA ALA A 48 8.14 -14.04 7.50
C ALA A 48 9.09 -13.79 6.31
N GLY A 49 8.94 -12.70 5.57
CA GLY A 49 9.70 -12.43 4.34
C GLY A 49 9.27 -13.30 3.14
N SER A 50 8.18 -14.05 3.26
CA SER A 50 7.60 -14.88 2.20
C SER A 50 6.82 -14.01 1.20
N TYR A 51 7.52 -13.16 0.45
CA TYR A 51 6.91 -12.13 -0.40
C TYR A 51 6.01 -12.67 -1.52
N ASP A 52 6.29 -13.87 -2.05
CA ASP A 52 5.43 -14.49 -3.06
C ASP A 52 4.08 -14.88 -2.45
N GLU A 53 4.08 -15.51 -1.27
CA GLU A 53 2.86 -15.85 -0.54
C GLU A 53 2.11 -14.59 -0.09
N ALA A 54 2.82 -13.64 0.50
CA ALA A 54 2.25 -12.38 0.96
C ALA A 54 1.48 -11.66 -0.14
N SER A 55 2.02 -11.58 -1.36
CA SER A 55 1.30 -10.94 -2.46
C SER A 55 0.01 -11.63 -2.85
N ARG A 56 0.01 -12.97 -2.93
CA ARG A 56 -1.18 -13.72 -3.31
C ARG A 56 -2.30 -13.46 -2.30
N ASN A 57 -1.95 -13.40 -1.02
CA ASN A 57 -2.88 -13.13 0.06
C ASN A 57 -3.37 -11.68 0.07
N TYR A 58 -2.50 -10.68 -0.15
CA TYR A 58 -2.92 -9.28 -0.29
C TYR A 58 -3.78 -9.03 -1.54
N GLU A 59 -3.41 -9.60 -2.70
CA GLU A 59 -4.21 -9.53 -3.92
C GLU A 59 -5.59 -10.16 -3.71
N ASN A 60 -5.63 -11.32 -3.04
CA ASN A 60 -6.87 -11.99 -2.71
C ASN A 60 -7.74 -11.15 -1.77
N TYR A 61 -7.15 -10.55 -0.74
CA TYR A 61 -7.84 -9.63 0.16
C TYR A 61 -8.46 -8.44 -0.60
N LEU A 62 -7.67 -7.77 -1.45
CA LEU A 62 -8.12 -6.62 -2.22
C LEU A 62 -9.23 -6.98 -3.23
N ARG A 63 -9.23 -8.22 -3.73
CA ARG A 63 -10.29 -8.74 -4.60
C ARG A 63 -11.58 -9.05 -3.82
N LEU A 64 -11.46 -9.61 -2.61
CA LEU A 64 -12.61 -9.99 -1.78
C LEU A 64 -13.29 -8.80 -1.10
N ASN A 65 -12.57 -7.69 -0.89
CA ASN A 65 -13.08 -6.50 -0.21
C ASN A 65 -13.02 -5.23 -1.08
N PRO A 66 -13.83 -5.09 -2.15
CA PRO A 66 -13.70 -3.98 -3.10
C PRO A 66 -13.98 -2.59 -2.51
N ALA A 67 -14.81 -2.47 -1.47
CA ALA A 67 -15.30 -1.18 -0.95
C ALA A 67 -15.17 -1.00 0.58
N GLY A 68 -14.42 -1.87 1.27
CA GLY A 68 -14.31 -1.80 2.74
C GLY A 68 -13.01 -2.40 3.27
N GLY A 69 -12.81 -2.25 4.58
CA GLY A 69 -11.60 -2.70 5.28
C GLY A 69 -10.37 -1.82 5.03
N PRO A 70 -9.22 -2.15 5.67
CA PRO A 70 -7.95 -1.44 5.50
C PRO A 70 -7.28 -1.68 4.13
N ARG A 71 -7.97 -1.29 3.04
CA ARG A 71 -7.48 -1.42 1.66
C ARG A 71 -6.24 -0.58 1.38
N ASP A 72 -6.17 0.61 1.96
CA ASP A 72 -5.02 1.49 1.86
C ASP A 72 -3.78 0.85 2.47
N GLN A 73 -3.88 0.28 3.68
CA GLN A 73 -2.81 -0.51 4.27
C GLN A 73 -2.42 -1.69 3.37
N ALA A 74 -3.41 -2.46 2.89
CA ALA A 74 -3.15 -3.62 2.04
C ALA A 74 -2.46 -3.24 0.72
N LEU A 75 -2.84 -2.13 0.07
CA LEU A 75 -2.17 -1.62 -1.12
C LEU A 75 -0.74 -1.17 -0.81
N PHE A 76 -0.52 -0.51 0.32
CA PHE A 76 0.83 -0.11 0.75
C PHE A 76 1.72 -1.33 0.96
N ARG A 77 1.24 -2.31 1.72
CA ARG A 77 1.95 -3.57 1.98
C ARG A 77 2.21 -4.35 0.70
N LEU A 78 1.23 -4.44 -0.20
CA LEU A 78 1.40 -5.10 -1.49
C LEU A 78 2.48 -4.42 -2.34
N GLY A 79 2.51 -3.08 -2.37
CA GLY A 79 3.57 -2.33 -3.02
C GLY A 79 4.96 -2.67 -2.48
N LEU A 80 5.10 -2.72 -1.15
CA LEU A 80 6.35 -3.13 -0.49
C LEU A 80 6.72 -4.58 -0.80
N VAL A 81 5.75 -5.50 -0.76
CA VAL A 81 5.96 -6.92 -1.08
C VAL A 81 6.55 -7.10 -2.48
N TYR A 82 6.05 -6.38 -3.49
CA TYR A 82 6.62 -6.46 -4.83
C TYR A 82 8.01 -5.84 -4.94
N ALA A 83 8.27 -4.75 -4.20
CA ALA A 83 9.55 -4.05 -4.20
C ALA A 83 10.66 -4.79 -3.43
N LEU A 84 10.31 -5.60 -2.43
CA LEU A 84 11.27 -6.28 -1.53
C LEU A 84 11.67 -7.70 -2.00
N ARG A 85 11.07 -8.21 -3.07
CA ARG A 85 11.45 -9.50 -3.64
C ARG A 85 12.89 -9.50 -4.16
N PRO A 86 13.55 -10.68 -4.20
CA PRO A 86 14.86 -10.82 -4.85
C PRO A 86 14.88 -10.30 -6.29
N ALA A 87 13.82 -10.57 -7.05
CA ALA A 87 13.54 -9.95 -8.33
C ALA A 87 12.39 -8.96 -8.16
N ALA A 88 12.72 -7.74 -7.74
CA ALA A 88 11.74 -6.70 -7.45
C ALA A 88 10.90 -6.35 -8.69
N ASP A 89 9.58 -6.48 -8.58
CA ASP A 89 8.63 -6.09 -9.63
C ASP A 89 8.19 -4.64 -9.39
N TRP A 90 9.04 -3.70 -9.80
CA TRP A 90 8.79 -2.27 -9.62
C TRP A 90 7.58 -1.77 -10.41
N GLN A 91 7.20 -2.45 -11.49
CA GLN A 91 6.01 -2.10 -12.26
C GLN A 91 4.74 -2.36 -11.43
N ARG A 92 4.63 -3.55 -10.83
CA ARG A 92 3.51 -3.88 -9.94
C ARG A 92 3.54 -3.10 -8.63
N ALA A 93 4.73 -2.94 -8.03
CA ALA A 93 4.90 -2.13 -6.83
C ALA A 93 4.36 -0.71 -7.04
N SER A 94 4.77 -0.07 -8.15
CA SER A 94 4.34 1.27 -8.50
C SER A 94 2.86 1.35 -8.84
N GLY A 95 2.27 0.27 -9.39
CA GLY A 95 0.84 0.15 -9.59
C GLY A 95 0.06 0.21 -8.27
N ALA A 96 0.46 -0.59 -7.28
CA ALA A 96 -0.18 -0.62 -5.97
C ALA A 96 -0.05 0.72 -5.23
N PHE A 97 1.13 1.35 -5.26
CA PHE A 97 1.33 2.67 -4.66
C PHE A 97 0.50 3.78 -5.33
N ARG A 98 0.38 3.77 -6.66
CA ARG A 98 -0.47 4.75 -7.36
C ARG A 98 -1.94 4.57 -7.02
N GLN A 99 -2.44 3.33 -7.01
CA GLN A 99 -3.81 3.04 -6.57
C GLN A 99 -4.08 3.54 -5.15
N LEU A 100 -3.10 3.42 -4.26
CA LEU A 100 -3.19 3.97 -2.91
C LEU A 100 -3.32 5.49 -2.91
N ILE A 101 -2.41 6.17 -3.61
CA ILE A 101 -2.33 7.64 -3.64
C ILE A 101 -3.58 8.26 -4.27
N GLU A 102 -4.10 7.64 -5.32
CA GLU A 102 -5.28 8.10 -6.06
C GLU A 102 -6.59 7.73 -5.35
N GLY A 103 -6.67 6.54 -4.77
CA GLY A 103 -7.89 6.01 -4.17
C GLY A 103 -8.11 6.42 -2.70
N PHE A 104 -7.06 6.77 -1.97
CA PHE A 104 -7.12 7.02 -0.52
C PHE A 104 -6.39 8.31 -0.15
N PRO A 105 -6.98 9.48 -0.48
CA PRO A 105 -6.29 10.76 -0.34
C PRO A 105 -5.91 11.14 1.09
N ASP A 106 -6.69 10.68 2.08
CA ASP A 106 -6.50 10.94 3.51
C ASP A 106 -5.74 9.83 4.25
N SER A 107 -5.27 8.80 3.51
CA SER A 107 -4.57 7.68 4.12
C SER A 107 -3.22 8.10 4.71
N PRO A 108 -2.85 7.61 5.91
CA PRO A 108 -1.51 7.83 6.47
C PRO A 108 -0.40 7.21 5.60
N TYR A 109 -0.72 6.27 4.71
CA TYR A 109 0.24 5.62 3.82
C TYR A 109 0.51 6.39 2.53
N ARG A 110 -0.27 7.44 2.23
CA ARG A 110 -0.15 8.23 1.00
C ARG A 110 1.22 8.88 0.86
N GLN A 111 1.66 9.60 1.89
CA GLN A 111 2.95 10.29 1.87
C GLN A 111 4.13 9.31 1.77
N PRO A 112 4.18 8.21 2.57
CA PRO A 112 5.18 7.16 2.38
C PRO A 112 5.20 6.56 0.97
N ALA A 113 4.03 6.23 0.39
CA ALA A 113 3.95 5.67 -0.96
C ALA A 113 4.48 6.65 -2.02
N SER A 114 4.12 7.93 -1.90
CA SER A 114 4.60 8.99 -2.80
C SER A 114 6.11 9.16 -2.72
N LEU A 115 6.67 9.13 -1.51
CA LEU A 115 8.10 9.23 -1.30
C LEU A 115 8.85 8.06 -1.94
N ILE A 116 8.37 6.82 -1.74
CA ILE A 116 8.97 5.62 -2.35
C ILE A 116 8.99 5.73 -3.88
N LEU A 117 7.89 6.16 -4.51
CA LEU A 117 7.82 6.35 -5.96
C LEU A 117 8.80 7.42 -6.46
N SER A 118 8.91 8.53 -5.73
CA SER A 118 9.80 9.64 -6.08
C SER A 118 11.27 9.20 -6.02
N LEU A 119 11.68 8.59 -4.90
CA LEU A 119 13.03 8.06 -4.73
C LEU A 119 13.37 6.99 -5.78
N ARG A 120 12.40 6.14 -6.14
CA ARG A 120 12.59 5.15 -7.20
C ARG A 120 12.85 5.82 -8.55
N SER A 121 12.05 6.84 -8.90
CA SER A 121 12.24 7.59 -10.15
C SER A 121 13.59 8.30 -10.20
N GLU A 122 14.01 8.93 -9.10
CA GLU A 122 15.31 9.60 -9.00
C GLU A 122 16.46 8.60 -9.19
N LEU A 123 16.36 7.42 -8.59
CA LEU A 123 17.33 6.34 -8.76
C LEU A 123 17.43 5.89 -10.23
N ASP A 124 16.28 5.70 -10.89
CA ASP A 124 16.23 5.28 -12.30
C ASP A 124 16.85 6.35 -13.22
N GLN A 125 16.56 7.63 -12.99
CA GLN A 125 17.16 8.74 -13.73
C GLN A 125 18.67 8.85 -13.52
N SER A 126 19.13 8.68 -12.28
CA SER A 126 20.55 8.70 -11.93
C SER A 126 21.31 7.57 -12.62
N ASN A 127 20.76 6.36 -12.60
CA ASN A 127 21.34 5.19 -13.27
C ASN A 127 21.44 5.37 -14.78
N ALA A 128 20.36 5.88 -15.42
CA ALA A 128 20.37 6.17 -16.85
C ALA A 128 21.44 7.21 -17.22
N SER A 129 21.56 8.26 -16.40
CA SER A 129 22.58 9.31 -16.58
C SER A 129 24.00 8.76 -16.44
N ALA A 130 24.23 7.88 -15.46
CA ALA A 130 25.53 7.21 -15.27
C ALA A 130 25.88 6.33 -16.48
N GLN A 131 24.94 5.52 -16.97
CA GLN A 131 25.14 4.69 -18.16
C GLN A 131 25.47 5.52 -19.40
N GLN A 132 24.79 6.65 -19.59
CA GLN A 132 25.08 7.57 -20.70
C GLN A 132 26.50 8.15 -20.59
N ARG A 133 26.92 8.56 -19.40
CA ARG A 133 28.28 9.06 -19.15
C ARG A 133 29.32 7.98 -19.46
N ASP A 134 29.09 6.74 -19.04
CA ASP A 134 30.00 5.62 -19.30
C ASP A 134 30.12 5.31 -20.79
N GLN A 135 29.01 5.34 -21.53
CA GLN A 135 29.02 5.19 -22.99
C GLN A 135 29.84 6.29 -23.65
N ARG A 136 29.69 7.54 -23.19
CA ARG A 136 30.45 8.66 -23.73
C ARG A 136 31.94 8.55 -23.43
N ILE A 137 32.31 8.13 -22.22
CA ILE A 137 33.70 7.88 -21.84
C ILE A 137 34.31 6.82 -22.77
N ARG A 138 33.62 5.67 -22.97
CA ARG A 138 34.09 4.60 -23.87
C ARG A 138 34.28 5.10 -25.30
N GLN A 139 33.35 5.89 -25.82
CA GLN A 139 33.46 6.47 -27.16
C GLN A 139 34.70 7.37 -27.27
N LEU A 140 34.86 8.31 -26.35
CA LEU A 140 35.99 9.25 -26.38
C LEU A 140 37.33 8.54 -26.21
N THR A 141 37.40 7.49 -25.37
CA THR A 141 38.59 6.65 -25.26
C THR A 141 38.95 6.00 -26.60
N ALA A 142 37.97 5.45 -27.33
CA ALA A 142 38.20 4.83 -28.62
C ALA A 142 38.68 5.85 -29.68
N GLU A 143 38.08 7.05 -29.71
CA GLU A 143 38.49 8.14 -30.60
C GLU A 143 39.94 8.59 -30.30
N LEU A 144 40.28 8.76 -29.02
CA LEU A 144 41.65 9.09 -28.60
C LEU A 144 42.67 8.03 -29.03
N ASP A 145 42.33 6.75 -28.91
CA ASP A 145 43.22 5.66 -29.33
C ASP A 145 43.40 5.61 -30.85
N GLN A 146 42.36 5.95 -31.62
CA GLN A 146 42.48 6.11 -33.08
C GLN A 146 43.40 7.28 -33.44
N LEU A 147 43.24 8.43 -32.79
CA LEU A 147 44.10 9.59 -33.02
C LEU A 147 45.56 9.28 -32.70
N LYS A 148 45.84 8.64 -31.56
CA LYS A 148 47.19 8.19 -31.20
C LYS A 148 47.81 7.27 -32.26
N LYS A 149 47.03 6.36 -32.84
CA LYS A 149 47.50 5.49 -33.94
C LYS A 149 47.85 6.29 -35.18
N ILE A 150 46.99 7.22 -35.60
CA ILE A 150 47.24 8.09 -36.75
C ILE A 150 48.55 8.89 -36.56
N ASP A 151 48.73 9.47 -35.37
CA ASP A 151 49.93 10.23 -35.04
C ASP A 151 51.19 9.36 -35.02
N ALA A 152 51.10 8.14 -34.49
CA ALA A 152 52.21 7.19 -34.51
C ALA A 152 52.61 6.79 -35.93
N GLU A 153 51.64 6.54 -36.82
CA GLU A 153 51.91 6.20 -38.22
C GLU A 153 52.49 7.38 -39.01
N ARG A 154 52.01 8.60 -38.76
CA ARG A 154 52.60 9.82 -39.37
C ARG A 154 54.07 9.99 -38.99
N ARG A 155 54.45 9.70 -37.74
CA ARG A 155 55.84 9.80 -37.26
C ARG A 155 56.78 8.74 -37.85
N LYS A 156 56.27 7.60 -38.32
CA LYS A 156 57.07 6.52 -38.93
C LYS A 156 57.34 6.72 -40.42
N ARG A 157 56.66 7.66 -41.07
CA ARG A 157 56.81 7.91 -42.50
C ARG A 157 58.13 8.69 -42.74
N PRO A 158 59.06 8.16 -43.55
CA PRO A 158 60.35 8.80 -43.83
C PRO A 158 60.21 10.09 -44.64
#